data_AF-A0A1L8DNE7-F1
#
_entry.id   AF-A0A1L8DNE7-F1
#
_cell.length_a   1.000
_cell.length_b   1.000
_cell.length_c   1.000
_cell.angle_alpha   90.00
_cell.angle_beta   90.00
_cell.angle_gamma   90.00
#
_symmetry.space_group_name_H-M   'P 1'
#
loop_
_entity.id
_entity.type
_entity.pdbx_description
1 polymer ?
#
loop_
_entity_poly.entity_id
_entity_poly.type
_entity_poly.pdbx_seq_one_letter_code
_entity_poly.pdbx_strand_id
1 'polypeptide(L)'
;MKRIFAVFVILSIFSSGIFGKPSGGCPRCATDYAPVCAKHANGDVQTFRNGCILWSHNCYIEEKDYYNQISEGVCPGMTYDE
;
A
#
# COMPACT_ATOMS: atom_id res chain seq x y z
N MET A 1 -14.56 25.55 -45.60
CA MET A 1 -15.16 24.43 -44.84
C MET A 1 -14.13 23.92 -43.84
N LYS A 2 -14.19 24.44 -42.61
CA LYS A 2 -13.20 24.29 -41.52
C LYS A 2 -13.76 23.30 -40.50
N ARG A 3 -13.65 21.98 -40.71
CA ARG A 3 -14.17 20.98 -39.74
C ARG A 3 -13.42 19.64 -39.80
N ILE A 4 -12.08 19.64 -39.81
CA ILE A 4 -11.31 18.38 -39.63
C ILE A 4 -10.15 18.51 -38.63
N PHE A 5 -9.74 19.72 -38.22
CA PHE A 5 -8.59 19.89 -37.31
C PHE A 5 -8.87 19.81 -35.80
N ALA A 6 -10.09 19.43 -35.39
CA ALA A 6 -10.49 19.49 -33.98
C ALA A 6 -10.45 18.14 -33.23
N VAL A 7 -9.89 17.08 -33.83
CA VAL A 7 -9.84 15.74 -33.18
C VAL A 7 -8.47 15.44 -32.55
N PHE A 8 -7.40 16.13 -32.96
CA PHE A 8 -6.04 15.86 -32.45
C PHE A 8 -5.64 16.66 -31.20
N VAL A 9 -6.43 17.64 -30.77
CA VAL A 9 -6.13 18.46 -29.57
C VAL A 9 -6.63 17.79 -28.26
N ILE A 10 -7.39 16.70 -28.36
CA ILE A 10 -8.00 16.03 -27.20
C ILE A 10 -7.08 14.93 -26.59
N LEU A 11 -5.90 14.69 -27.18
CA LEU A 11 -4.97 13.62 -26.81
C LEU A 11 -3.78 14.06 -25.93
N SER A 12 -3.68 15.33 -25.56
CA SER A 12 -2.56 15.89 -24.78
C SER A 12 -2.86 16.15 -23.30
N ILE A 13 -4.01 15.70 -22.76
CA ILE A 13 -4.33 15.83 -21.32
C ILE A 13 -3.83 14.64 -20.49
N PHE A 14 -3.22 13.62 -21.13
CA PHE A 14 -2.56 12.51 -20.42
C PHE A 14 -1.17 12.93 -19.96
N SER A 15 -1.06 13.38 -18.70
CA SER A 15 0.03 13.08 -17.74
C SER A 15 0.15 14.16 -16.66
N SER A 16 -0.96 14.73 -16.17
CA SER A 16 -0.94 15.33 -14.83
C SER A 16 -0.89 14.22 -13.78
N GLY A 17 0.23 13.49 -13.73
CA GLY A 17 0.62 12.65 -12.61
C GLY A 17 1.04 13.54 -11.44
N ILE A 18 0.09 14.25 -10.84
CA ILE A 18 0.26 14.92 -9.54
C ILE A 18 -0.50 14.09 -8.50
N PHE A 19 -0.16 12.81 -8.37
CA PHE A 19 -0.46 12.05 -7.16
C PHE A 19 0.83 11.97 -6.34
N GLY A 20 1.32 13.15 -5.92
CA GLY A 20 2.35 13.20 -4.89
C GLY A 20 1.78 12.60 -3.61
N LYS A 21 2.46 11.60 -3.04
CA LYS A 21 2.11 10.98 -1.75
C LYS A 21 1.89 12.10 -0.71
N PRO A 22 0.75 12.12 0.01
CA PRO A 22 0.44 13.21 0.94
C PRO A 22 1.60 13.44 1.91
N SER A 23 2.00 14.71 2.06
CA SER A 23 3.17 15.17 2.82
C SER A 23 3.05 15.05 4.35
N GLY A 24 2.07 14.29 4.85
CA GLY A 24 2.01 13.86 6.24
C GLY A 24 3.02 12.73 6.43
N GLY A 25 4.06 12.98 7.22
CA GLY A 25 5.08 11.97 7.53
C GLY A 25 4.49 10.70 8.17
N CYS A 26 5.32 9.67 8.29
CA CYS A 26 4.88 8.38 8.82
C CYS A 26 4.40 8.47 10.28
N PRO A 27 3.36 7.69 10.65
CA PRO A 27 2.80 7.72 11.99
C PRO A 27 3.82 7.25 13.03
N ARG A 28 3.79 7.89 14.21
CA ARG A 28 4.39 7.33 15.43
C ARG A 28 3.37 6.49 16.15
N CYS A 29 3.73 5.26 16.46
CA CYS A 29 2.83 4.27 17.02
C CYS A 29 3.11 4.03 18.49
N ALA A 30 2.04 3.71 19.23
CA ALA A 30 2.15 3.14 20.57
C ALA A 30 2.67 1.70 20.50
N THR A 31 3.09 1.18 21.66
CA THR A 31 3.66 -0.16 21.82
C THR A 31 2.64 -1.20 22.27
N ASP A 32 1.35 -0.86 22.21
CA ASP A 32 0.22 -1.74 22.49
C ASP A 32 0.25 -2.99 21.61
N TYR A 33 -0.19 -4.11 22.18
CA TYR A 33 -0.23 -5.40 21.50
C TYR A 33 -1.67 -5.71 21.08
N ALA A 34 -1.94 -5.53 19.79
CA ALA A 34 -3.22 -5.80 19.13
C ALA A 34 -2.90 -6.34 17.71
N PRO A 35 -2.38 -7.57 17.61
CA PRO A 35 -1.66 -8.03 16.42
C PRO A 35 -2.56 -8.07 15.19
N VAL A 36 -1.95 -7.85 14.03
CA VAL A 36 -2.59 -8.02 12.73
C VAL A 36 -1.73 -8.90 11.83
N CYS A 37 -2.35 -9.77 11.05
CA CYS A 37 -1.68 -10.53 10.01
C CYS A 37 -1.82 -9.80 8.69
N ALA A 38 -0.70 -9.58 8.01
CA ALA A 38 -0.68 -8.93 6.72
C ALA A 38 0.08 -9.76 5.68
N LYS A 39 -0.38 -9.69 4.43
CA LYS A 39 0.16 -10.42 3.29
C LYS A 39 0.84 -9.47 2.31
N HIS A 40 2.04 -9.82 1.91
CA HIS A 40 2.79 -9.15 0.85
C HIS A 40 2.33 -9.59 -0.53
N ALA A 41 2.60 -8.78 -1.54
CA ALA A 41 2.28 -9.10 -2.94
C ALA A 41 2.97 -10.39 -3.44
N ASN A 42 4.13 -10.76 -2.88
CA ASN A 42 4.85 -11.99 -3.21
C ASN A 42 4.25 -13.26 -2.57
N GLY A 43 3.27 -13.12 -1.68
CA GLY A 43 2.62 -14.23 -0.98
C GLY A 43 3.00 -14.38 0.49
N ASP A 44 4.07 -13.74 0.94
CA ASP A 44 4.56 -13.82 2.32
C ASP A 44 3.55 -13.24 3.29
N VAL A 45 3.45 -13.85 4.48
CA VAL A 45 2.62 -13.36 5.57
C VAL A 45 3.48 -12.97 6.75
N GLN A 46 3.17 -11.81 7.34
CA GLN A 46 3.88 -11.29 8.50
C GLN A 46 2.90 -10.78 9.55
N THR A 47 3.20 -11.09 10.81
CA THR A 47 2.46 -10.53 11.95
C THR A 47 3.06 -9.18 12.32
N PHE A 48 2.23 -8.15 12.38
CA PHE A 48 2.58 -6.84 12.93
C PHE A 48 1.97 -6.71 14.33
N ARG A 49 2.69 -6.03 15.24
CA ARG A 49 2.28 -5.87 16.65
C ARG A 49 0.92 -5.19 16.81
N ASN A 50 0.63 -4.23 15.92
CA ASN A 50 -0.65 -3.56 15.79
C ASN A 50 -0.78 -2.92 14.40
N GLY A 51 -2.00 -2.47 14.06
CA GLY A 51 -2.30 -1.85 12.76
C GLY A 51 -1.54 -0.54 12.51
N CYS A 52 -1.21 0.23 13.56
CA CYS A 52 -0.39 1.43 13.39
C CYS A 52 1.02 1.06 12.92
N ILE A 53 1.65 0.04 13.52
CA ILE A 53 3.00 -0.41 13.12
C ILE A 53 3.00 -0.91 11.68
N LEU A 54 1.95 -1.62 11.23
CA LEU A 54 1.77 -1.98 9.82
C LEU A 54 1.71 -0.74 8.92
N TRP A 55 0.92 0.27 9.28
CA TRP A 55 0.83 1.51 8.50
C TRP A 55 2.17 2.27 8.48
N SER A 56 2.86 2.36 9.62
CA SER A 56 4.18 2.97 9.73
C SER A 56 5.22 2.26 8.87
N HIS A 57 5.19 0.92 8.86
CA HIS A 57 6.03 0.09 7.99
C HIS A 57 5.78 0.40 6.51
N ASN A 58 4.52 0.36 6.06
CA ASN A 58 4.15 0.66 4.68
C ASN A 58 4.41 2.12 4.26
N CYS A 59 4.53 3.04 5.22
CA CYS A 59 4.73 4.44 4.91
C CYS A 59 6.08 4.70 4.22
N TYR A 60 7.14 3.98 4.60
CA TYR A 60 8.49 4.15 4.04
C TYR A 60 8.75 3.34 2.76
N ILE A 61 7.81 2.51 2.34
CA ILE A 61 8.01 1.54 1.25
C ILE A 61 7.61 2.15 -0.11
N GLU A 62 8.40 1.83 -1.14
CA GLU A 62 8.16 2.17 -2.55
C GLU A 62 7.09 1.26 -3.19
N GLU A 63 6.66 1.55 -4.42
CA GLU A 63 5.51 0.85 -5.04
C GLU A 63 5.66 -0.68 -5.07
N LYS A 64 4.57 -1.38 -4.68
CA LYS A 64 4.36 -2.85 -4.69
C LYS A 64 5.03 -3.70 -3.61
N ASP A 65 5.79 -3.11 -2.70
CA ASP A 65 6.45 -3.85 -1.60
C ASP A 65 5.67 -3.76 -0.26
N TYR A 66 4.43 -3.25 -0.29
CA TYR A 66 3.60 -3.05 0.90
C TYR A 66 2.86 -4.32 1.33
N TYR A 67 2.58 -4.40 2.63
CA TYR A 67 1.78 -5.46 3.23
C TYR A 67 0.31 -5.06 3.33
N ASN A 68 -0.61 -5.94 2.93
CA ASN A 68 -2.04 -5.76 3.09
C ASN A 68 -2.55 -6.53 4.30
N GLN A 69 -3.23 -5.88 5.24
CA GLN A 69 -3.86 -6.61 6.34
C GLN A 69 -4.88 -7.61 5.80
N ILE A 70 -4.76 -8.87 6.20
CA ILE A 70 -5.66 -9.97 5.81
C ILE A 70 -6.48 -10.51 6.98
N SER A 71 -6.02 -10.34 8.22
CA SER A 71 -6.80 -10.65 9.42
C SER A 71 -6.34 -9.85 10.63
N GLU A 72 -7.22 -9.73 11.61
CA GLU A 72 -6.81 -9.48 13.01
C GLU A 72 -6.10 -10.73 13.55
N GLY A 73 -5.24 -10.56 14.56
CA GLY A 73 -4.50 -11.64 15.19
C GLY A 73 -3.12 -11.92 14.59
N VAL A 74 -2.46 -12.94 15.15
CA VAL A 74 -1.20 -13.46 14.60
C VAL A 74 -1.45 -14.21 13.29
N CYS A 75 -0.50 -14.15 12.37
CA CYS A 75 -0.57 -15.01 11.19
C CYS A 75 -0.55 -16.48 11.63
N PRO A 76 -1.29 -17.37 10.93
CA PRO A 76 -1.13 -18.80 11.12
C PRO A 76 0.35 -19.12 10.96
N GLY A 77 0.95 -19.80 11.93
CA GLY A 77 2.27 -20.37 11.72
C GLY A 77 2.17 -21.25 10.48
N MET A 78 3.11 -21.13 9.55
CA MET A 78 3.37 -22.22 8.61
C MET A 78 3.71 -23.40 9.52
N THR A 79 2.73 -24.24 9.83
CA THR A 79 2.99 -25.54 10.41
C THR A 79 3.84 -26.22 9.35
N TYR A 80 5.15 -26.28 9.57
CA TYR A 80 5.97 -27.23 8.83
C TYR A 80 5.41 -28.58 9.23
N ASP A 81 4.60 -29.18 8.35
CA ASP A 81 4.17 -30.55 8.51
C ASP A 81 5.46 -31.39 8.64
N GLU A 82 5.63 -32.07 9.78
CA GLU A 82 6.77 -32.96 10.09
C GLU A 82 6.82 -34.19 9.16
#